data_AF-A0A0V0UX69-F1
#
_entry.id   AF-A0A0V0UX69-F1
#
_cell.length_a   1.000
_cell.length_b   1.000
_cell.length_c   1.000
_cell.angle_alpha   90.00
_cell.angle_beta   90.00
_cell.angle_gamma   90.00
#
_symmetry.space_group_name_H-M   'P 1'
#
loop_
_entity.id
_entity.type
_entity.pdbx_description
1 polymer ?
#
loop_
_entity_poly.entity_id
_entity_poly.type
_entity_poly.pdbx_seq_one_letter_code
_entity_poly.pdbx_strand_id
1 'polypeptide(L)'
;MRPLPQNVFIVAGKRTAFGAYGGKLKNHTPIDMGEIVARAALEASGVSPNNVNSVIFGNCIHASDDAGYLARHVTLRMGLPIHVPAMSVNRLCGSGFQSIIDAAREIMVGDSNVVIAGGSESMSQATYAVRDVRFGTKFGAKLGLHDTLMETLTDTFVGAPMGMTAETIATKFGITRQQADEVALRSQTRWRLANNNGYFKQEIVPVKVKTKKGEENFEVDEHPRETSMEILGKLPSAFKKGGIVTAGNASGICDGASAVIVASEKAVKDYHLTPLVKIIGWNVSGCDPSIMGIGPVPAVKGLMEKVQMNLKDMDLVEVNEAFASQCAVVERELKLDPDKTNVNGGAIALGHPLATSGNRIVVHLMHELRRRNLKYGLGSACIGGGQGIAMILENYSLNFYLHYLSQWPDQFLVAENHNGELMGYIMGKTEGDGENLHGHVTAVSVDCRYRRLGSAVKLIAALEDVSEKKNAYYVDLYVRVSNRLAVDIYLSQGYALYRRVIGYYSGDQEEDAYDMRKALPIDVTQQSLVTSKRSVHPDELVP
;
A
#
# COMPACT_ATOMS: atom_id res chain seq x y z
N MET A 1 -17.79 1.12 2.39
CA MET A 1 -16.44 1.12 1.76
C MET A 1 -16.62 0.74 0.30
N ARG A 2 -16.11 1.53 -0.66
CA ARG A 2 -16.08 1.11 -2.07
C ARG A 2 -14.75 0.41 -2.36
N PRO A 3 -14.72 -0.92 -2.51
CA PRO A 3 -13.47 -1.63 -2.72
C PRO A 3 -12.91 -1.35 -4.12
N LEU A 4 -11.59 -1.54 -4.26
CA LEU A 4 -10.99 -1.72 -5.58
C LEU A 4 -11.63 -2.94 -6.28
N PRO A 5 -11.70 -2.97 -7.63
CA PRO A 5 -12.28 -4.10 -8.36
C PRO A 5 -11.55 -5.42 -8.10
N GLN A 6 -10.30 -5.36 -7.64
CA GLN A 6 -9.52 -6.50 -7.20
C GLN A 6 -8.66 -6.12 -6.00
N ASN A 7 -8.42 -7.07 -5.10
CA ASN A 7 -7.50 -6.88 -3.97
C ASN A 7 -6.05 -6.82 -4.45
N VAL A 8 -5.34 -5.79 -4.00
CA VAL A 8 -3.92 -5.55 -4.29
C VAL A 8 -3.16 -5.42 -2.98
N PHE A 9 -2.05 -6.15 -2.87
CA PHE A 9 -1.25 -6.26 -1.64
C PHE A 9 0.17 -5.75 -1.86
N ILE A 10 0.78 -5.26 -0.79
CA ILE A 10 2.23 -5.05 -0.72
C ILE A 10 2.80 -6.17 0.14
N VAL A 11 3.71 -6.96 -0.42
CA VAL A 11 4.29 -8.16 0.23
C VAL A 11 5.69 -7.92 0.78
N ALA A 12 6.35 -6.86 0.35
CA ALA A 12 7.63 -6.41 0.90
C ALA A 12 7.87 -4.94 0.56
N GLY A 13 8.76 -4.31 1.32
CA GLY A 13 9.33 -3.03 0.92
C GLY A 13 10.46 -2.56 1.81
N LYS A 14 11.36 -1.84 1.17
CA LYS A 14 12.70 -1.49 1.65
C LYS A 14 13.09 -0.11 1.16
N ARG A 15 13.92 0.58 1.92
CA ARG A 15 14.47 1.90 1.58
C ARG A 15 15.93 2.01 1.98
N THR A 16 16.69 2.91 1.35
CA THR A 16 18.04 3.25 1.82
C THR A 16 17.96 4.17 3.03
N ALA A 17 19.01 4.23 3.85
CA ALA A 17 19.26 5.45 4.62
C ALA A 17 19.30 6.66 3.66
N PHE A 18 18.75 7.80 4.06
CA PHE A 18 18.81 9.02 3.25
C PHE A 18 20.11 9.78 3.54
N GLY A 19 20.87 10.04 2.48
CA GLY A 19 22.12 10.79 2.53
C GLY A 19 21.86 12.28 2.39
N ALA A 20 22.55 13.12 3.17
CA ALA A 20 22.43 14.57 3.02
C ALA A 20 23.01 15.03 1.67
N TYR A 21 22.63 16.21 1.17
CA TYR A 21 23.21 16.80 -0.03
C TYR A 21 24.75 16.87 0.06
N GLY A 22 25.44 16.26 -0.90
CA GLY A 22 26.91 16.15 -0.91
C GLY A 22 27.50 15.22 0.17
N GLY A 23 26.65 14.44 0.83
CA GLY A 23 26.97 13.53 1.93
C GLY A 23 27.39 12.14 1.47
N LYS A 24 26.98 11.10 2.21
CA LYS A 24 27.48 9.72 2.04
C LYS A 24 27.04 9.05 0.74
N LEU A 25 25.91 9.44 0.16
CA LEU A 25 25.35 8.84 -1.06
C LEU A 25 25.67 9.61 -2.35
N LYS A 26 26.46 10.69 -2.30
CA LYS A 26 26.75 11.52 -3.48
C LYS A 26 27.40 10.79 -4.66
N ASN A 27 28.04 9.65 -4.39
CA ASN A 27 28.73 8.83 -5.40
C ASN A 27 27.87 7.66 -5.89
N HIS A 28 26.62 7.56 -5.44
CA HIS A 28 25.67 6.54 -5.87
C HIS A 28 24.65 7.19 -6.79
N THR A 29 24.54 6.67 -8.01
CA THR A 29 23.54 7.12 -8.96
C THR A 29 22.14 6.73 -8.48
N PRO A 30 21.08 7.37 -8.98
CA PRO A 30 19.71 6.90 -8.73
C PRO A 30 19.53 5.42 -9.13
N ILE A 31 20.25 4.93 -10.12
CA ILE A 31 20.16 3.54 -10.57
C ILE A 31 20.81 2.61 -9.55
N ASP A 32 21.98 2.95 -9.01
CA ASP A 32 22.66 2.14 -8.00
C ASP A 32 21.79 1.99 -6.74
N MET A 33 21.23 3.11 -6.26
CA MET A 33 20.36 3.09 -5.09
C MET A 33 19.05 2.34 -5.36
N GLY A 34 18.46 2.53 -6.55
CA GLY A 34 17.25 1.83 -6.98
C GLY A 34 17.44 0.32 -7.06
N GLU A 35 18.57 -0.14 -7.60
CA GLU A 35 18.93 -1.55 -7.66
C GLU A 35 19.02 -2.16 -6.25
N ILE A 36 19.72 -1.49 -5.32
CA ILE A 36 19.91 -1.98 -3.95
C ILE A 36 18.56 -2.23 -3.26
N VAL A 37 17.66 -1.25 -3.31
CA VAL A 37 16.37 -1.36 -2.60
C VAL A 37 15.41 -2.32 -3.29
N ALA A 38 15.41 -2.36 -4.62
CA ALA A 38 14.54 -3.26 -5.36
C ALA A 38 14.97 -4.72 -5.19
N ARG A 39 16.27 -5.01 -5.21
CA ARG A 39 16.82 -6.33 -4.91
C ARG A 39 16.44 -6.76 -3.49
N ALA A 40 16.68 -5.91 -2.50
CA ALA A 40 16.34 -6.22 -1.12
C ALA A 40 14.83 -6.39 -0.88
N ALA A 41 13.98 -5.63 -1.57
CA ALA A 41 12.54 -5.79 -1.51
C ALA A 41 12.10 -7.11 -2.15
N LEU A 42 12.68 -7.49 -3.29
CA LEU A 42 12.40 -8.75 -3.97
C LEU A 42 12.82 -9.94 -3.09
N GLU A 43 14.03 -9.92 -2.55
CA GLU A 43 14.54 -10.93 -1.61
C GLU A 43 13.63 -11.06 -0.38
N ALA A 44 13.23 -9.93 0.23
CA ALA A 44 12.35 -9.93 1.39
C ALA A 44 10.93 -10.44 1.08
N SER A 45 10.48 -10.37 -0.18
CA SER A 45 9.15 -10.84 -0.58
C SER A 45 9.06 -12.36 -0.78
N GLY A 46 10.19 -13.04 -1.00
CA GLY A 46 10.22 -14.44 -1.42
C GLY A 46 9.75 -14.69 -2.86
N VAL A 47 9.43 -13.65 -3.64
CA VAL A 47 9.02 -13.79 -5.03
C VAL A 47 10.23 -14.16 -5.91
N SER A 48 10.05 -15.18 -6.74
CA SER A 48 11.03 -15.52 -7.78
C SER A 48 11.17 -14.38 -8.80
N PRO A 49 12.40 -14.02 -9.22
CA PRO A 49 12.65 -13.07 -10.31
C PRO A 49 11.84 -13.37 -11.59
N ASN A 50 11.58 -14.65 -11.88
CA ASN A 50 10.82 -15.07 -13.07
C ASN A 50 9.32 -14.76 -12.99
N ASN A 51 8.80 -14.46 -11.80
CA ASN A 51 7.38 -14.18 -11.59
C ASN A 51 7.07 -12.67 -11.59
N VAL A 52 8.08 -11.83 -11.75
CA VAL A 52 7.91 -10.37 -11.85
C VAL A 52 7.44 -10.01 -13.26
N ASN A 53 6.32 -9.28 -13.36
CA ASN A 53 5.72 -8.89 -14.64
C ASN A 53 6.14 -7.49 -15.10
N SER A 54 6.39 -6.56 -14.18
CA SER A 54 6.68 -5.17 -14.51
C SER A 54 7.51 -4.49 -13.42
N VAL A 55 8.26 -3.45 -13.79
CA VAL A 55 9.03 -2.60 -12.87
C VAL A 55 8.73 -1.13 -13.15
N ILE A 56 8.26 -0.41 -12.12
CA ILE A 56 7.86 1.00 -12.22
C ILE A 56 8.65 1.82 -11.20
N PHE A 57 9.44 2.78 -11.66
CA PHE A 57 10.27 3.62 -10.78
C PHE A 57 10.01 5.10 -10.94
N GLY A 58 9.78 5.79 -9.82
CA GLY A 58 9.75 7.24 -9.78
C GLY A 58 11.15 7.84 -9.91
N ASN A 59 11.31 8.87 -10.76
CA ASN A 59 12.50 9.73 -10.79
C ASN A 59 12.12 11.14 -11.28
N CYS A 60 12.57 12.19 -10.60
CA CYS A 60 12.27 13.57 -10.98
C CYS A 60 13.44 14.24 -11.69
N ILE A 61 14.65 14.08 -11.16
CA ILE A 61 15.86 14.72 -11.65
C ILE A 61 16.72 13.68 -12.34
N HIS A 62 16.97 13.90 -13.62
CA HIS A 62 17.87 13.06 -14.41
C HIS A 62 19.32 13.38 -14.06
N ALA A 63 19.79 12.77 -12.98
CA ALA A 63 21.07 13.07 -12.31
C ALA A 63 22.22 12.11 -12.70
N SER A 64 22.04 11.25 -13.71
CA SER A 64 23.10 10.39 -14.25
C SER A 64 23.03 10.32 -15.77
N ASP A 65 24.14 9.93 -16.41
CA ASP A 65 24.26 9.83 -17.87
C ASP A 65 23.22 8.88 -18.48
N ASP A 66 22.79 7.89 -17.71
CA ASP A 66 21.82 6.85 -18.07
C ASP A 66 20.45 7.02 -17.39
N ALA A 67 20.16 8.19 -16.81
CA ALA A 67 18.91 8.45 -16.08
C ALA A 67 17.64 8.21 -16.90
N GLY A 68 17.69 8.42 -18.23
CA GLY A 68 16.57 8.12 -19.12
C GLY A 68 16.18 6.63 -19.17
N TYR A 69 17.08 5.75 -18.74
CA TYR A 69 16.88 4.30 -18.69
C TYR A 69 16.71 3.77 -17.27
N LEU A 70 16.51 4.63 -16.27
CA LEU A 70 16.60 4.28 -14.85
C LEU A 70 15.83 3.00 -14.47
N ALA A 71 14.52 2.94 -14.71
CA ALA A 71 13.72 1.77 -14.35
C ALA A 71 14.21 0.50 -15.06
N ARG A 72 14.61 0.61 -16.33
CA ARG A 72 15.11 -0.50 -17.12
C ARG A 72 16.49 -0.97 -16.66
N HIS A 73 17.39 -0.06 -16.34
CA HIS A 73 18.72 -0.42 -15.81
C HIS A 73 18.61 -1.04 -14.43
N VAL A 74 17.75 -0.54 -13.54
CA VAL A 74 17.44 -1.19 -12.26
C VAL A 74 16.96 -2.63 -12.50
N THR A 75 15.99 -2.82 -13.39
CA THR A 75 15.44 -4.15 -13.75
C THR A 75 16.53 -5.12 -14.20
N LEU A 76 17.40 -4.70 -15.12
CA LEU A 76 18.43 -5.56 -15.68
C LEU A 76 19.57 -5.83 -14.69
N ARG A 77 20.01 -4.83 -13.94
CA ARG A 77 21.08 -4.99 -12.94
C ARG A 77 20.65 -5.89 -11.78
N MET A 78 19.36 -5.90 -11.43
CA MET A 78 18.78 -6.86 -10.51
C MET A 78 18.91 -8.32 -10.98
N GLY A 79 19.10 -8.56 -12.27
CA GLY A 79 19.10 -9.89 -12.87
C GLY A 79 17.70 -10.41 -13.19
N LEU A 80 16.70 -9.52 -13.32
CA LEU A 80 15.38 -9.92 -13.79
C LEU A 80 15.44 -10.38 -15.26
N PRO A 81 14.52 -11.27 -15.69
CA PRO A 81 14.49 -11.72 -17.07
C PRO A 81 14.41 -10.56 -18.07
N ILE A 82 15.13 -10.68 -19.19
CA ILE A 82 15.27 -9.62 -20.20
C ILE A 82 13.91 -9.14 -20.76
N HIS A 83 12.89 -9.99 -20.75
CA HIS A 83 11.55 -9.67 -21.28
C HIS A 83 10.68 -8.85 -20.31
N VAL A 84 11.08 -8.71 -19.03
CA VAL A 84 10.30 -7.93 -18.04
C VAL A 84 10.34 -6.45 -18.41
N PRO A 85 9.21 -5.81 -18.79
CA PRO A 85 9.17 -4.39 -19.10
C PRO A 85 9.47 -3.52 -17.88
N ALA A 86 9.89 -2.28 -18.14
CA ALA A 86 10.11 -1.30 -17.09
C ALA A 86 9.78 0.11 -17.57
N MET A 87 9.24 0.94 -16.67
CA MET A 87 8.93 2.35 -16.97
C MET A 87 9.31 3.29 -15.81
N SER A 88 9.78 4.48 -16.16
CA SER A 88 10.01 5.56 -15.21
C SER A 88 8.79 6.48 -15.16
N VAL A 89 8.37 6.92 -13.98
CA VAL A 89 7.27 7.87 -13.77
C VAL A 89 7.75 9.15 -13.11
N ASN A 90 7.18 10.28 -13.53
CA ASN A 90 7.47 11.57 -12.91
C ASN A 90 6.15 12.29 -12.58
N ARG A 91 5.85 12.35 -11.28
CA ARG A 91 4.86 13.25 -10.67
C ARG A 91 5.52 14.04 -9.52
N LEU A 92 6.73 14.55 -9.77
CA LEU A 92 7.58 15.23 -8.80
C LEU A 92 7.60 14.49 -7.44
N CYS A 93 7.35 15.18 -6.33
CA CYS A 93 7.31 14.65 -4.96
C CYS A 93 6.36 13.44 -4.78
N GLY A 94 5.37 13.30 -5.65
CA GLY A 94 4.39 12.21 -5.64
C GLY A 94 4.80 10.97 -6.44
N SER A 95 5.95 10.97 -7.13
CA SER A 95 6.34 9.89 -8.05
C SER A 95 6.40 8.52 -7.39
N GLY A 96 6.86 8.44 -6.14
CA GLY A 96 6.95 7.18 -5.39
C GLY A 96 5.60 6.63 -4.96
N PHE A 97 4.58 7.47 -4.75
CA PHE A 97 3.20 7.00 -4.60
C PHE A 97 2.62 6.61 -5.97
N GLN A 98 2.93 7.40 -7.01
CA GLN A 98 2.44 7.17 -8.36
C GLN A 98 2.90 5.81 -8.91
N SER A 99 4.14 5.40 -8.66
CA SER A 99 4.62 4.07 -9.09
C SER A 99 3.82 2.93 -8.47
N ILE A 100 3.44 3.04 -7.19
CA ILE A 100 2.60 2.05 -6.50
C ILE A 100 1.17 2.06 -7.07
N ILE A 101 0.63 3.25 -7.38
CA ILE A 101 -0.68 3.39 -8.01
C ILE A 101 -0.70 2.75 -9.39
N ASP A 102 0.33 2.97 -10.20
CA ASP A 102 0.41 2.40 -11.56
C ASP A 102 0.60 0.88 -11.50
N ALA A 103 1.39 0.37 -10.54
CA ALA A 103 1.49 -1.06 -10.26
C ALA A 103 0.13 -1.67 -9.87
N ALA A 104 -0.62 -1.01 -8.99
CA ALA A 104 -1.96 -1.45 -8.61
C ALA A 104 -2.94 -1.41 -9.79
N ARG A 105 -2.81 -0.41 -10.68
CA ARG A 105 -3.62 -0.31 -11.91
C ARG A 105 -3.32 -1.44 -12.88
N GLU A 106 -2.05 -1.72 -13.17
CA GLU A 106 -1.65 -2.85 -14.03
C GLU A 106 -2.22 -4.18 -13.51
N ILE A 107 -2.18 -4.38 -12.18
CA ILE A 107 -2.78 -5.57 -11.56
C ILE A 107 -4.29 -5.59 -11.72
N MET A 108 -4.97 -4.47 -11.47
CA MET A 108 -6.43 -4.37 -11.54
C MET A 108 -6.99 -4.55 -12.95
N VAL A 109 -6.23 -4.22 -13.99
CA VAL A 109 -6.64 -4.45 -15.39
C VAL A 109 -6.21 -5.82 -15.93
N GLY A 110 -5.44 -6.59 -15.14
CA GLY A 110 -5.02 -7.95 -15.48
C GLY A 110 -3.71 -8.04 -16.27
N ASP A 111 -2.99 -6.94 -16.46
CA ASP A 111 -1.72 -6.91 -17.22
C ASP A 111 -0.55 -7.52 -16.41
N SER A 112 -0.61 -7.40 -15.08
CA SER A 112 0.44 -7.84 -14.16
C SER A 112 -0.12 -8.59 -12.95
N ASN A 113 0.69 -9.47 -12.37
CA ASN A 113 0.39 -10.18 -11.11
C ASN A 113 1.38 -9.80 -10.00
N VAL A 114 2.65 -9.56 -10.34
CA VAL A 114 3.67 -9.03 -9.45
C VAL A 114 4.39 -7.87 -10.13
N VAL A 115 4.44 -6.72 -9.46
CA VAL A 115 5.10 -5.51 -9.94
C VAL A 115 6.05 -4.97 -8.88
N ILE A 116 7.26 -4.59 -9.29
CA ILE A 116 8.19 -3.85 -8.44
C ILE A 116 7.91 -2.36 -8.61
N ALA A 117 7.50 -1.67 -7.54
CA ALA A 117 7.21 -0.24 -7.57
C ALA A 117 8.17 0.51 -6.65
N GLY A 118 8.83 1.55 -7.14
CA GLY A 118 9.84 2.26 -6.38
C GLY A 118 9.93 3.74 -6.69
N GLY A 119 10.88 4.41 -6.04
CA GLY A 119 11.36 5.74 -6.36
C GLY A 119 12.83 5.85 -6.01
N SER A 120 13.60 6.52 -6.86
CA SER A 120 15.02 6.75 -6.64
C SER A 120 15.41 8.14 -7.10
N GLU A 121 16.10 8.87 -6.24
CA GLU A 121 16.51 10.24 -6.47
C GLU A 121 17.93 10.48 -5.93
N SER A 122 18.76 11.13 -6.73
CA SER A 122 20.08 11.65 -6.34
C SER A 122 20.11 13.13 -6.67
N MET A 123 19.80 13.96 -5.68
CA MET A 123 19.81 15.42 -5.84
C MET A 123 21.24 15.95 -5.82
N SER A 124 22.17 15.24 -5.16
CA SER A 124 23.61 15.55 -5.16
C SER A 124 24.26 15.46 -6.54
N GLN A 125 23.76 14.58 -7.41
CA GLN A 125 24.29 14.40 -8.76
C GLN A 125 23.55 15.22 -9.83
N ALA A 126 22.63 16.10 -9.43
CA ALA A 126 21.96 17.00 -10.37
C ALA A 126 23.00 17.79 -11.17
N THR A 127 22.81 17.86 -12.48
CA THR A 127 23.81 18.39 -13.40
C THR A 127 23.66 19.90 -13.58
N TYR A 128 24.75 20.55 -14.01
CA TYR A 128 24.65 21.85 -14.64
C TYR A 128 24.45 21.66 -16.14
N ALA A 129 23.47 22.35 -16.74
CA ALA A 129 23.17 22.31 -18.16
C ALA A 129 23.59 23.61 -18.86
N VAL A 130 24.07 23.50 -20.10
CA VAL A 130 24.25 24.65 -21.00
C VAL A 130 23.23 24.53 -22.12
N ARG A 131 22.36 25.52 -22.26
CA ARG A 131 21.27 25.55 -23.24
C ARG A 131 21.71 26.30 -24.50
N ASP A 132 20.99 26.08 -25.60
CA ASP A 132 21.14 26.84 -26.86
C ASP A 132 22.51 26.74 -27.58
N VAL A 133 23.28 25.69 -27.31
CA VAL A 133 24.62 25.47 -27.92
C VAL A 133 24.65 24.41 -29.03
N ARG A 134 23.61 23.57 -29.15
CA ARG A 134 23.62 22.40 -30.06
C ARG A 134 23.84 22.75 -31.54
N PHE A 135 23.39 23.92 -31.96
CA PHE A 135 23.42 24.35 -33.36
C PHE A 135 24.31 25.58 -33.57
N GLY A 136 25.30 25.77 -32.69
CA GLY A 136 26.17 26.94 -32.68
C GLY A 136 25.59 28.11 -31.88
N THR A 137 26.44 29.08 -31.56
CA THR A 137 26.09 30.26 -30.76
C THR A 137 26.41 31.54 -31.52
N LYS A 138 25.68 32.62 -31.22
CA LYS A 138 25.96 33.94 -31.80
C LYS A 138 27.19 34.56 -31.12
N PHE A 139 27.98 35.33 -31.87
CA PHE A 139 29.07 36.12 -31.30
C PHE A 139 28.53 37.02 -30.16
N GLY A 140 29.16 36.94 -28.98
CA GLY A 140 28.73 37.67 -27.79
C GLY A 140 27.58 37.02 -27.00
N ALA A 141 27.13 35.82 -27.36
CA ALA A 141 26.12 35.10 -26.58
C ALA A 141 26.60 34.82 -25.15
N LYS A 142 25.77 35.18 -24.17
CA LYS A 142 26.03 34.88 -22.75
C LYS A 142 25.49 33.49 -22.44
N LEU A 143 26.34 32.48 -22.56
CA LEU A 143 26.01 31.12 -22.15
C LEU A 143 26.04 31.03 -20.62
N GLY A 144 24.93 30.62 -20.02
CA GLY A 144 24.83 30.35 -18.59
C GLY A 144 25.05 28.87 -18.29
N LEU A 145 25.63 28.58 -17.11
CA LEU A 145 25.52 27.26 -16.48
C LEU A 145 24.23 27.25 -15.66
N HIS A 146 23.29 26.40 -16.07
CA HIS A 146 21.98 26.26 -15.44
C HIS A 146 22.00 25.11 -14.44
N ASP A 147 21.74 25.39 -13.16
CA ASP A 147 21.60 24.34 -12.14
C ASP A 147 20.23 23.65 -12.29
N THR A 148 20.24 22.39 -12.74
CA THR A 148 19.00 21.62 -13.00
C THR A 148 18.24 21.28 -11.72
N LEU A 149 18.91 21.23 -10.56
CA LEU A 149 18.25 21.04 -9.27
C LEU A 149 17.40 22.27 -8.93
N MET A 150 17.99 23.46 -9.04
CA MET A 150 17.29 24.71 -8.77
C MET A 150 16.16 24.96 -9.76
N GLU A 151 16.35 24.61 -11.04
CA GLU A 151 15.28 24.68 -12.05
C GLU A 151 14.13 23.73 -11.70
N THR A 152 14.41 22.52 -11.21
CA THR A 152 13.36 21.57 -10.78
C THR A 152 12.60 22.04 -9.54
N LEU A 153 13.28 22.75 -8.63
CA LEU A 153 12.69 23.31 -7.41
C LEU A 153 12.06 24.71 -7.61
N THR A 154 12.00 25.18 -8.85
CA THR A 154 11.39 26.46 -9.24
C THR A 154 10.24 26.22 -10.19
N ASP A 155 9.04 26.60 -9.78
CA ASP A 155 7.88 26.53 -10.66
C ASP A 155 7.86 27.79 -11.54
N THR A 156 8.10 27.59 -12.83
CA THR A 156 8.16 28.64 -13.84
C THR A 156 6.79 29.19 -14.21
N PHE A 157 5.70 28.46 -13.94
CA PHE A 157 4.33 28.94 -14.17
C PHE A 157 3.96 30.06 -13.19
N VAL A 158 4.34 29.91 -11.92
CA VAL A 158 4.16 30.96 -10.89
C VAL A 158 5.38 31.88 -10.74
N GLY A 159 6.51 31.52 -11.35
CA GLY A 159 7.77 32.28 -11.28
C GLY A 159 8.41 32.28 -9.90
N ALA A 160 8.23 31.21 -9.11
CA ALA A 160 8.66 31.17 -7.71
C ALA A 160 9.24 29.80 -7.30
N PRO A 161 10.29 29.79 -6.44
CA PRO A 161 10.78 28.55 -5.85
C PRO A 161 9.77 27.95 -4.88
N MET A 162 9.85 26.64 -4.65
CA MET A 162 8.91 25.93 -3.77
C MET A 162 8.84 26.54 -2.36
N GLY A 163 9.95 27.04 -1.83
CA GLY A 163 9.97 27.73 -0.54
C GLY A 163 9.13 29.01 -0.50
N MET A 164 8.98 29.72 -1.62
CA MET A 164 8.08 30.89 -1.70
C MET A 164 6.60 30.47 -1.66
N THR A 165 6.24 29.31 -2.21
CA THR A 165 4.87 28.78 -2.06
C THR A 165 4.55 28.46 -0.59
N ALA A 166 5.55 28.02 0.18
CA ALA A 166 5.45 27.78 1.62
C ALA A 166 5.38 29.08 2.45
N GLU A 167 5.93 30.20 1.96
CA GLU A 167 5.72 31.53 2.55
C GLU A 167 4.30 32.04 2.23
N THR A 168 3.82 31.81 1.00
CA THR A 168 2.46 32.19 0.58
C THR A 168 1.40 31.45 1.39
N ILE A 169 1.56 30.12 1.58
CA ILE A 169 0.62 29.34 2.39
C ILE A 169 0.64 29.81 3.86
N ALA A 170 1.83 30.09 4.42
CA ALA A 170 1.94 30.59 5.78
C ALA A 170 1.20 31.92 5.96
N THR A 171 1.39 32.85 5.02
CA THR A 171 0.73 34.16 5.03
C THR A 171 -0.79 34.01 4.91
N LYS A 172 -1.26 33.20 3.93
CA LYS A 172 -2.69 33.02 3.65
C LYS A 172 -3.45 32.38 4.81
N PHE A 173 -2.80 31.46 5.52
CA PHE A 173 -3.42 30.68 6.59
C PHE A 173 -3.02 31.14 8.00
N GLY A 174 -2.25 32.23 8.12
CA GLY A 174 -1.85 32.83 9.39
C GLY A 174 -0.95 31.93 10.24
N ILE A 175 -0.05 31.15 9.62
CA ILE A 175 0.92 30.32 10.35
C ILE A 175 2.08 31.21 10.80
N THR A 176 2.39 31.15 12.10
CA THR A 176 3.50 31.91 12.66
C THR A 176 4.83 31.16 12.52
N ARG A 177 5.94 31.90 12.61
CA ARG A 177 7.29 31.30 12.66
C ARG A 177 7.43 30.31 13.81
N GLN A 178 6.89 30.65 14.99
CA GLN A 178 6.95 29.79 16.16
C GLN A 178 6.25 28.45 15.88
N GLN A 179 5.05 28.46 15.29
CA GLN A 179 4.31 27.23 14.95
C GLN A 179 5.09 26.36 13.94
N ALA A 180 5.72 26.98 12.95
CA ALA A 180 6.55 26.24 11.99
C ALA A 180 7.78 25.59 12.67
N ASP A 181 8.42 26.30 13.60
CA ASP A 181 9.57 25.78 14.33
C ASP A 181 9.17 24.68 15.34
N GLU A 182 7.98 24.75 15.93
CA GLU A 182 7.41 23.69 16.79
C GLU A 182 7.20 22.38 16.01
N VAL A 183 6.66 22.46 14.79
CA VAL A 183 6.52 21.30 13.89
C VAL A 183 7.90 20.70 13.55
N ALA A 184 8.88 21.55 13.25
CA ALA A 184 10.24 21.11 12.95
C ALA A 184 10.91 20.41 14.14
N LEU A 185 10.79 20.99 15.35
CA LEU A 185 11.31 20.38 16.58
C LEU A 185 10.64 19.04 16.87
N ARG A 186 9.33 18.95 16.69
CA ARG A 186 8.56 17.71 16.85
C ARG A 186 9.07 16.63 15.89
N SER A 187 9.27 16.96 14.61
CA SER A 187 9.81 16.04 13.60
C SER A 187 11.20 15.50 13.97
N GLN A 188 12.14 16.37 14.32
CA GLN A 188 13.51 15.99 14.74
C GLN A 188 13.50 15.13 16.02
N THR A 189 12.67 15.50 16.99
CA THR A 189 12.54 14.74 18.25
C THR A 189 11.98 13.35 18.03
N ARG A 190 10.93 13.23 17.21
CA ARG A 190 10.30 11.94 16.89
C ARG A 190 11.20 11.04 16.06
N TRP A 191 11.92 11.59 15.09
CA TRP A 191 12.94 10.82 14.35
C TRP A 191 14.01 10.26 15.30
N ARG A 192 14.55 11.10 16.20
CA ARG A 192 15.58 10.67 17.15
C ARG A 192 15.07 9.54 18.05
N LEU A 193 13.84 9.67 18.56
CA LEU A 193 13.22 8.62 19.37
C LEU A 193 13.02 7.33 18.57
N ALA A 194 12.50 7.41 17.34
CA ALA A 194 12.28 6.26 16.49
C ALA A 194 13.59 5.54 16.11
N ASN A 195 14.62 6.31 15.76
CA ASN A 195 15.95 5.80 15.45
C ASN A 195 16.59 5.10 16.65
N ASN A 196 16.56 5.73 17.83
CA ASN A 196 17.13 5.16 19.06
C ASN A 196 16.42 3.87 19.49
N ASN A 197 15.10 3.77 19.27
CA ASN A 197 14.33 2.55 19.51
C ASN A 197 14.42 1.53 18.35
N GLY A 198 15.17 1.83 17.29
CA GLY A 198 15.41 0.92 16.17
C GLY A 198 14.22 0.68 15.26
N TYR A 199 13.23 1.59 15.21
CA TYR A 199 12.01 1.39 14.43
C TYR A 199 12.27 1.33 12.92
N PHE A 200 13.34 1.96 12.43
CA PHE A 200 13.70 1.94 11.02
C PHE A 200 14.51 0.71 10.58
N LYS A 201 14.94 -0.16 11.51
CA LYS A 201 15.83 -1.29 11.18
C LYS A 201 15.23 -2.28 10.19
N GLN A 202 13.91 -2.46 10.20
CA GLN A 202 13.22 -3.39 9.31
C GLN A 202 13.03 -2.84 7.89
N GLU A 203 13.00 -1.51 7.73
CA GLU A 203 12.82 -0.85 6.45
C GLU A 203 14.15 -0.49 5.76
N ILE A 204 15.22 -0.21 6.51
CA ILE A 204 16.51 0.21 5.95
C ILE A 204 17.28 -0.98 5.38
N VAL A 205 17.86 -0.78 4.19
CA VAL A 205 18.88 -1.65 3.60
C VAL A 205 20.24 -0.96 3.73
N PRO A 206 21.27 -1.66 4.25
CA PRO A 206 22.63 -1.13 4.29
C PRO A 206 23.17 -0.81 2.90
N VAL A 207 23.67 0.40 2.70
CA VAL A 207 24.37 0.80 1.47
C VAL A 207 25.87 0.84 1.75
N LYS A 208 26.68 0.12 0.96
CA LYS A 208 28.13 0.21 1.07
C LYS A 208 28.61 1.56 0.54
N VAL A 209 29.27 2.34 1.39
CA VAL A 209 29.85 3.64 1.04
C VAL A 209 31.35 3.64 1.26
N LYS A 210 32.09 4.30 0.37
CA LYS A 210 33.55 4.43 0.48
C LYS A 210 33.89 5.62 1.36
N THR A 211 34.66 5.38 2.41
CA THR A 211 35.22 6.42 3.29
C THR A 211 36.74 6.48 3.16
N LYS A 212 37.37 7.50 3.76
CA LYS A 212 38.83 7.57 3.87
C LYS A 212 39.44 6.38 4.63
N LYS A 213 38.65 5.68 5.46
CA LYS A 213 39.09 4.55 6.29
C LYS A 213 38.73 3.17 5.69
N GLY A 214 38.12 3.13 4.50
CA GLY A 214 37.64 1.91 3.86
C GLY A 214 36.14 1.93 3.59
N GLU A 215 35.57 0.78 3.24
CA GLU A 215 34.12 0.62 3.05
C GLU A 215 33.40 0.53 4.40
N GLU A 216 32.28 1.23 4.53
CA GLU A 216 31.37 1.10 5.68
C GLU A 216 29.92 0.91 5.20
N ASN A 217 29.09 0.33 6.07
CA ASN A 217 27.65 0.26 5.84
C ASN A 217 26.99 1.57 6.27
N PHE A 218 26.26 2.19 5.35
CA PHE A 218 25.39 3.33 5.61
C PHE A 218 23.97 2.87 5.90
N GLU A 219 23.55 2.99 7.16
CA GLU A 219 22.31 2.40 7.71
C GLU A 219 21.49 3.37 8.57
N VAL A 220 21.93 4.63 8.70
CA VAL A 220 21.27 5.66 9.53
C VAL A 220 21.13 6.92 8.70
N ASP A 221 19.93 7.51 8.69
CA ASP A 221 19.67 8.76 7.99
C ASP A 221 20.66 9.86 8.42
N GLU A 222 21.25 10.56 7.45
CA GLU A 222 22.36 11.50 7.69
C GLU A 222 21.89 12.94 7.97
N HIS A 223 20.72 13.32 7.46
CA HIS A 223 20.16 14.67 7.60
C HIS A 223 19.70 15.11 9.01
N PRO A 224 19.19 14.21 9.88
CA PRO A 224 18.67 14.58 11.19
C PRO A 224 19.70 15.31 12.07
N ARG A 225 19.21 16.23 12.90
CA ARG A 225 20.04 17.12 13.72
C ARG A 225 19.48 17.27 15.12
N GLU A 226 20.38 17.41 16.10
CA GLU A 226 19.99 17.87 17.42
C GLU A 226 19.61 19.36 17.34
N THR A 227 18.44 19.70 17.86
CA THR A 227 17.89 21.05 17.75
C THR A 227 17.04 21.42 18.97
N SER A 228 16.75 22.69 19.12
CA SER A 228 15.86 23.27 20.13
C SER A 228 15.11 24.47 19.55
N MET A 229 14.04 24.92 20.22
CA MET A 229 13.34 26.15 19.80
C MET A 229 14.27 27.37 19.76
N GLU A 230 15.26 27.44 20.66
CA GLU A 230 16.24 28.52 20.66
C GLU A 230 17.14 28.49 19.42
N ILE A 231 17.62 27.30 19.03
CA ILE A 231 18.43 27.12 17.82
C ILE A 231 17.59 27.48 16.59
N LEU A 232 16.38 26.93 16.49
CA LEU A 232 15.48 27.19 15.36
C LEU A 232 15.12 28.67 15.24
N GLY A 233 14.82 29.35 16.35
CA GLY A 233 14.47 30.77 16.37
C GLY A 233 15.58 31.71 15.90
N LYS A 234 16.85 31.30 16.01
CA LYS A 234 18.02 32.07 15.53
C LYS A 234 18.26 31.97 14.02
N LEU A 235 17.63 31.01 13.34
CA LEU A 235 17.89 30.78 11.91
C LEU A 235 17.27 31.88 11.03
N PRO A 236 18.03 32.38 10.03
CA PRO A 236 17.51 33.36 9.10
C PRO A 236 16.47 32.76 8.15
N SER A 237 15.57 33.62 7.66
CA SER A 237 14.62 33.29 6.60
C SER A 237 15.36 32.93 5.30
N ALA A 238 15.03 31.80 4.69
CA ALA A 238 15.74 31.25 3.55
C ALA A 238 15.31 31.84 2.19
N PHE A 239 14.02 32.20 2.03
CA PHE A 239 13.46 32.57 0.72
C PHE A 239 13.00 34.02 0.62
N LYS A 240 12.50 34.60 1.71
CA LYS A 240 11.97 35.97 1.76
C LYS A 240 12.49 36.67 3.00
N LYS A 241 12.97 37.91 2.86
CA LYS A 241 13.37 38.73 4.02
C LYS A 241 12.19 38.91 4.97
N GLY A 242 12.35 38.47 6.23
CA GLY A 242 11.27 38.50 7.22
C GLY A 242 10.21 37.41 7.03
N GLY A 243 10.46 36.44 6.16
CA GLY A 243 9.64 35.24 6.01
C GLY A 243 9.81 34.26 7.16
N ILE A 244 8.99 33.21 7.19
CA ILE A 244 9.00 32.22 8.25
C ILE A 244 9.76 30.94 7.89
N VAL A 245 9.99 30.68 6.59
CA VAL A 245 10.65 29.47 6.12
C VAL A 245 12.16 29.59 6.29
N THR A 246 12.76 28.60 6.95
CA THR A 246 14.20 28.54 7.22
C THR A 246 14.75 27.16 6.88
N ALA A 247 16.09 27.03 6.86
CA ALA A 247 16.73 25.72 6.77
C ALA A 247 16.38 24.79 7.97
N GLY A 248 15.89 25.38 9.06
CA GLY A 248 15.44 24.71 10.29
C GLY A 248 14.10 23.98 10.16
N ASN A 249 13.21 24.53 9.34
CA ASN A 249 11.81 24.12 9.24
C ASN A 249 11.36 23.79 7.80
N ALA A 250 12.32 23.62 6.90
CA ALA A 250 12.16 23.04 5.57
C ALA A 250 12.88 21.68 5.51
N SER A 251 12.41 20.76 4.66
CA SER A 251 13.13 19.51 4.40
C SER A 251 14.43 19.78 3.64
N GLY A 252 15.47 19.02 3.99
CA GLY A 252 16.74 19.07 3.27
C GLY A 252 16.68 18.44 1.87
N ILE A 253 17.54 18.96 1.00
CA ILE A 253 17.96 18.28 -0.22
C ILE A 253 18.74 17.02 0.20
N CYS A 254 18.38 15.87 -0.36
CA CYS A 254 18.99 14.60 0.00
C CYS A 254 18.87 13.56 -1.12
N ASP A 255 19.59 12.46 -0.93
CA ASP A 255 19.65 11.34 -1.85
C ASP A 255 19.05 10.10 -1.18
N GLY A 256 18.36 9.26 -1.96
CA GLY A 256 17.88 7.98 -1.46
C GLY A 256 16.95 7.26 -2.43
N ALA A 257 16.71 5.98 -2.13
CA ALA A 257 15.78 5.14 -2.88
C ALA A 257 14.87 4.33 -1.95
N SER A 258 13.74 3.88 -2.50
CA SER A 258 12.75 3.04 -1.82
C SER A 258 12.01 2.20 -2.85
N ALA A 259 11.72 0.93 -2.52
CA ALA A 259 10.96 0.02 -3.37
C ALA A 259 10.02 -0.86 -2.54
N VAL A 260 8.91 -1.24 -3.17
CA VAL A 260 7.93 -2.20 -2.67
C VAL A 260 7.64 -3.25 -3.73
N ILE A 261 7.22 -4.43 -3.29
CA ILE A 261 6.71 -5.49 -4.15
C ILE A 261 5.18 -5.51 -4.02
N VAL A 262 4.51 -5.19 -5.12
CA VAL A 262 3.05 -5.17 -5.22
C VAL A 262 2.58 -6.45 -5.88
N ALA A 263 1.60 -7.12 -5.30
CA ALA A 263 1.11 -8.42 -5.76
C ALA A 263 -0.42 -8.47 -5.81
N SER A 264 -0.95 -9.17 -6.81
CA SER A 264 -2.36 -9.50 -6.90
C SER A 264 -2.76 -10.53 -5.85
N GLU A 265 -4.05 -10.60 -5.48
CA GLU A 265 -4.54 -11.67 -4.61
C GLU A 265 -4.20 -13.08 -5.14
N LYS A 266 -4.27 -13.25 -6.47
CA LYS A 266 -3.90 -14.50 -7.13
C LYS A 266 -2.42 -14.83 -6.91
N ALA A 267 -1.52 -13.87 -7.14
CA ALA A 267 -0.09 -14.06 -6.91
C ALA A 267 0.24 -14.37 -5.45
N VAL A 268 -0.44 -13.72 -4.51
CA VAL A 268 -0.28 -14.01 -3.07
C VAL A 268 -0.63 -15.46 -2.77
N LYS A 269 -1.72 -16.01 -3.35
CA LYS A 269 -2.13 -17.40 -3.18
C LYS A 269 -1.19 -18.38 -3.91
N ASP A 270 -0.96 -18.15 -5.20
CA ASP A 270 -0.20 -19.05 -6.08
C ASP A 270 1.27 -19.18 -5.66
N TYR A 271 1.86 -18.11 -5.14
CA TYR A 271 3.27 -18.08 -4.71
C TYR A 271 3.44 -18.13 -3.19
N HIS A 272 2.36 -18.36 -2.43
CA HIS A 272 2.36 -18.44 -0.97
C HIS A 272 3.04 -17.24 -0.27
N LEU A 273 2.77 -16.03 -0.78
CA LEU A 273 3.38 -14.81 -0.27
C LEU A 273 2.70 -14.37 1.03
N THR A 274 3.46 -13.68 1.89
CA THR A 274 2.91 -13.05 3.10
C THR A 274 2.59 -11.58 2.79
N PRO A 275 1.31 -11.18 2.66
CA PRO A 275 1.00 -9.78 2.41
C PRO A 275 1.19 -8.98 3.71
N LEU A 276 1.86 -7.83 3.59
CA LEU A 276 2.12 -6.93 4.72
C LEU A 276 0.95 -5.97 4.92
N VAL A 277 0.46 -5.38 3.83
CA VAL A 277 -0.70 -4.49 3.81
C VAL A 277 -1.48 -4.67 2.51
N LYS A 278 -2.77 -4.33 2.52
CA LYS A 278 -3.60 -4.14 1.34
C LYS A 278 -3.72 -2.66 1.00
N ILE A 279 -3.75 -2.35 -0.29
CA ILE A 279 -4.08 -1.02 -0.79
C ILE A 279 -5.61 -0.89 -0.82
N ILE A 280 -6.16 0.01 0.00
CA ILE A 280 -7.61 0.27 0.06
C ILE A 280 -8.04 1.21 -1.06
N GLY A 281 -7.19 2.20 -1.35
CA GLY A 281 -7.46 3.15 -2.41
C GLY A 281 -6.49 4.32 -2.40
N TRP A 282 -6.61 5.14 -3.43
CA TRP A 282 -5.82 6.34 -3.63
C TRP A 282 -6.63 7.42 -4.35
N ASN A 283 -6.15 8.65 -4.22
CA ASN A 283 -6.65 9.80 -4.96
C ASN A 283 -5.52 10.77 -5.29
N VAL A 284 -5.64 11.43 -6.44
CA VAL A 284 -4.73 12.49 -6.90
C VAL A 284 -5.59 13.69 -7.23
N SER A 285 -5.17 14.87 -6.79
CA SER A 285 -5.91 16.11 -7.01
C SER A 285 -4.99 17.25 -7.42
N GLY A 286 -5.48 18.14 -8.27
CA GLY A 286 -4.82 19.41 -8.58
C GLY A 286 -5.21 20.49 -7.55
N CYS A 287 -4.35 21.47 -7.38
CA CYS A 287 -4.60 22.69 -6.63
C CYS A 287 -3.85 23.87 -7.28
N ASP A 288 -4.07 25.08 -6.77
CA ASP A 288 -3.35 26.26 -7.23
C ASP A 288 -1.84 26.08 -6.99
N PRO A 289 -0.99 26.17 -8.04
CA PRO A 289 0.46 25.99 -7.90
C PRO A 289 1.13 26.97 -6.94
N SER A 290 0.57 28.17 -6.75
CA SER A 290 1.10 29.18 -5.83
C SER A 290 1.01 28.78 -4.35
N ILE A 291 0.14 27.81 -4.05
CA ILE A 291 -0.08 27.22 -2.73
C ILE A 291 -0.03 25.70 -2.79
N MET A 292 0.82 25.13 -3.67
CA MET A 292 0.90 23.69 -3.94
C MET A 292 0.94 22.81 -2.68
N GLY A 293 1.49 23.32 -1.59
CA GLY A 293 1.56 22.66 -0.29
C GLY A 293 0.20 22.18 0.26
N ILE A 294 -0.91 22.82 -0.15
CA ILE A 294 -2.26 22.42 0.27
C ILE A 294 -2.75 21.14 -0.42
N GLY A 295 -2.08 20.68 -1.49
CA GLY A 295 -2.48 19.54 -2.32
C GLY A 295 -2.94 18.28 -1.57
N PRO A 296 -2.33 17.89 -0.43
CA PRO A 296 -2.82 16.77 0.37
C PRO A 296 -4.27 16.91 0.83
N VAL A 297 -4.76 18.13 1.10
CA VAL A 297 -6.12 18.35 1.61
C VAL A 297 -7.19 17.87 0.61
N PRO A 298 -7.25 18.34 -0.66
CA PRO A 298 -8.22 17.83 -1.61
C PRO A 298 -7.93 16.37 -2.00
N ALA A 299 -6.66 15.93 -2.00
CA ALA A 299 -6.33 14.53 -2.27
C ALA A 299 -6.93 13.60 -1.21
N VAL A 300 -6.73 13.90 0.08
CA VAL A 300 -7.26 13.12 1.21
C VAL A 300 -8.79 13.19 1.25
N LYS A 301 -9.39 14.38 1.12
CA LYS A 301 -10.86 14.52 1.13
C LYS A 301 -11.51 13.71 0.02
N GLY A 302 -11.02 13.82 -1.22
CA GLY A 302 -11.52 13.03 -2.33
C GLY A 302 -11.27 11.52 -2.17
N LEU A 303 -10.19 11.13 -1.49
CA LEU A 303 -9.95 9.73 -1.14
C LEU A 303 -10.99 9.22 -0.14
N MET A 304 -11.23 9.94 0.95
CA MET A 304 -12.21 9.56 1.98
C MET A 304 -13.61 9.40 1.39
N GLU A 305 -14.03 10.33 0.51
CA GLU A 305 -15.29 10.24 -0.23
C GLU A 305 -15.32 9.01 -1.14
N LYS A 306 -14.25 8.77 -1.90
CA LYS A 306 -14.13 7.64 -2.83
C LYS A 306 -14.21 6.29 -2.13
N VAL A 307 -13.52 6.13 -1.00
CA VAL A 307 -13.51 4.86 -0.24
C VAL A 307 -14.63 4.77 0.78
N GLN A 308 -15.40 5.85 1.01
CA GLN A 308 -16.44 5.96 2.03
C GLN A 308 -15.92 5.60 3.44
N MET A 309 -14.83 6.25 3.84
CA MET A 309 -14.22 6.11 5.18
C MET A 309 -14.14 7.47 5.87
N ASN A 310 -14.04 7.48 7.19
CA ASN A 310 -13.79 8.71 7.94
C ASN A 310 -12.29 8.83 8.23
N LEU A 311 -11.79 10.05 8.21
CA LEU A 311 -10.39 10.32 8.55
C LEU A 311 -10.05 9.92 9.99
N LYS A 312 -11.05 9.90 10.89
CA LYS A 312 -10.92 9.44 12.28
C LYS A 312 -10.63 7.93 12.39
N ASP A 313 -10.95 7.17 11.35
CA ASP A 313 -10.70 5.72 11.28
C ASP A 313 -9.22 5.43 11.01
N MET A 314 -8.42 6.44 10.67
CA MET A 314 -6.98 6.28 10.45
C MET A 314 -6.24 6.17 11.78
N ASP A 315 -5.47 5.09 11.94
CA ASP A 315 -4.64 4.87 13.12
C ASP A 315 -3.31 5.61 13.02
N LEU A 316 -2.76 5.69 11.80
CA LEU A 316 -1.54 6.44 11.48
C LEU A 316 -1.75 7.30 10.23
N VAL A 317 -1.14 8.47 10.24
CA VAL A 317 -1.14 9.40 9.11
C VAL A 317 0.29 9.85 8.84
N GLU A 318 0.70 9.84 7.59
CA GLU A 318 1.94 10.45 7.12
C GLU A 318 1.60 11.55 6.11
N VAL A 319 2.01 12.77 6.42
CA VAL A 319 1.98 13.91 5.51
C VAL A 319 3.42 14.32 5.25
N ASN A 320 3.87 14.22 4.01
CA ASN A 320 5.25 14.56 3.66
C ASN A 320 5.58 16.00 4.09
N GLU A 321 6.60 16.16 4.93
CA GLU A 321 6.99 17.45 5.52
C GLU A 321 7.95 18.24 4.61
N ALA A 322 7.50 18.64 3.41
CA ALA A 322 8.33 19.46 2.54
C ALA A 322 8.70 20.80 3.21
N PHE A 323 7.72 21.42 3.87
CA PHE A 323 7.91 22.62 4.69
C PHE A 323 6.99 22.54 5.91
N ALA A 324 7.46 23.01 7.06
CA ALA A 324 6.68 22.99 8.29
C ALA A 324 5.39 23.80 8.19
N SER A 325 5.42 24.95 7.49
CA SER A 325 4.22 25.77 7.28
C SER A 325 3.15 25.02 6.48
N GLN A 326 3.57 24.27 5.46
CA GLN A 326 2.69 23.40 4.68
C GLN A 326 2.09 22.29 5.55
N CYS A 327 2.92 21.58 6.32
CA CYS A 327 2.46 20.50 7.19
C CYS A 327 1.45 21.02 8.24
N ALA A 328 1.75 22.15 8.88
CA ALA A 328 0.87 22.79 9.87
C ALA A 328 -0.50 23.14 9.27
N VAL A 329 -0.54 23.66 8.05
CA VAL A 329 -1.81 23.96 7.36
C VAL A 329 -2.57 22.68 7.05
N VAL A 330 -1.92 21.65 6.51
CA VAL A 330 -2.58 20.38 6.20
C VAL A 330 -3.15 19.72 7.45
N GLU A 331 -2.37 19.66 8.54
CA GLU A 331 -2.81 19.16 9.85
C GLU A 331 -4.06 19.91 10.34
N ARG A 332 -4.07 21.24 10.23
CA ARG A 332 -5.20 22.06 10.68
C ARG A 332 -6.44 21.87 9.81
N GLU A 333 -6.30 21.90 8.48
CA GLU A 333 -7.42 21.82 7.54
C GLU A 333 -8.07 20.43 7.52
N LEU A 334 -7.28 19.38 7.75
CA LEU A 334 -7.78 18.01 7.87
C LEU A 334 -8.12 17.63 9.32
N LYS A 335 -7.83 18.49 10.30
CA LYS A 335 -8.01 18.23 11.74
C LYS A 335 -7.32 16.93 12.17
N LEU A 336 -6.08 16.75 11.71
CA LEU A 336 -5.28 15.58 12.03
C LEU A 336 -4.90 15.57 13.50
N ASP A 337 -4.89 14.38 14.09
CA ASP A 337 -4.35 14.16 15.41
C ASP A 337 -2.81 14.16 15.34
N PRO A 338 -2.12 15.10 16.00
CA PRO A 338 -0.67 15.16 16.02
C PRO A 338 -0.03 13.87 16.53
N ASP A 339 -0.67 13.12 17.42
CA ASP A 339 -0.13 11.89 18.01
C ASP A 339 -0.25 10.67 17.09
N LYS A 340 -1.04 10.80 16.02
CA LYS A 340 -1.14 9.82 14.94
C LYS A 340 -0.42 10.24 13.66
N THR A 341 0.00 11.50 13.56
CA THR A 341 0.57 12.07 12.33
C THR A 341 2.09 12.18 12.43
N ASN A 342 2.83 11.63 11.45
CA ASN A 342 4.30 11.65 11.40
C ASN A 342 4.92 11.22 12.73
N VAL A 343 4.50 10.06 13.25
CA VAL A 343 4.78 9.62 14.63
C VAL A 343 6.25 9.30 14.89
N ASN A 344 7.00 9.02 13.82
CA ASN A 344 8.43 8.72 13.85
C ASN A 344 9.27 9.82 13.17
N GLY A 345 8.71 11.03 13.06
CA GLY A 345 9.32 12.14 12.34
C GLY A 345 9.02 12.08 10.85
N GLY A 346 9.46 13.11 10.13
CA GLY A 346 9.22 13.22 8.69
C GLY A 346 10.36 13.93 7.97
N ALA A 347 10.07 14.41 6.76
CA ALA A 347 11.09 14.92 5.83
C ALA A 347 11.87 16.15 6.34
N ILE A 348 11.39 16.90 7.34
CA ILE A 348 12.18 17.94 8.00
C ILE A 348 13.38 17.34 8.73
N ALA A 349 13.23 16.13 9.29
CA ALA A 349 14.30 15.40 9.95
C ALA A 349 15.14 14.59 8.98
N LEU A 350 14.51 13.71 8.20
CA LEU A 350 15.21 12.71 7.38
C LEU A 350 15.49 13.15 5.93
N GLY A 351 14.98 14.30 5.49
CA GLY A 351 15.15 14.85 4.15
C GLY A 351 14.04 14.47 3.15
N HIS A 352 14.05 15.10 1.97
CA HIS A 352 13.05 14.91 0.92
C HIS A 352 13.68 14.58 -0.45
N PRO A 353 14.07 13.31 -0.73
CA PRO A 353 14.44 12.92 -2.09
C PRO A 353 13.14 12.81 -2.88
N LEU A 354 12.99 13.66 -3.89
CA LEU A 354 11.69 14.00 -4.50
C LEU A 354 10.88 12.77 -4.89
N ALA A 355 11.37 11.95 -5.82
CA ALA A 355 10.63 10.78 -6.28
C ALA A 355 10.52 9.66 -5.24
N THR A 356 11.47 9.59 -4.30
CA THR A 356 11.55 8.51 -3.32
C THR A 356 10.57 8.70 -2.16
N SER A 357 10.25 9.95 -1.82
CA SER A 357 9.55 10.29 -0.58
C SER A 357 8.18 9.65 -0.44
N GLY A 358 7.41 9.56 -1.52
CA GLY A 358 6.11 8.89 -1.49
C GLY A 358 6.23 7.38 -1.21
N ASN A 359 7.21 6.72 -1.83
CA ASN A 359 7.44 5.29 -1.62
C ASN A 359 7.99 5.03 -0.21
N ARG A 360 8.90 5.88 0.30
CA ARG A 360 9.37 5.85 1.70
C ARG A 360 8.21 5.92 2.68
N ILE A 361 7.25 6.83 2.48
CA ILE A 361 6.08 6.95 3.36
C ILE A 361 5.29 5.66 3.41
N VAL A 362 5.02 5.04 2.25
CA VAL A 362 4.32 3.75 2.20
C VAL A 362 5.11 2.66 2.90
N VAL A 363 6.42 2.59 2.66
CA VAL A 363 7.31 1.64 3.35
C VAL A 363 7.23 1.83 4.86
N HIS A 364 7.34 3.06 5.34
CA HIS A 364 7.29 3.35 6.76
C HIS A 364 5.95 2.99 7.39
N LEU A 365 4.84 3.40 6.75
CA LEU A 365 3.48 3.11 7.23
C LEU A 365 3.24 1.61 7.36
N MET A 366 3.62 0.80 6.38
CA MET A 366 3.38 -0.64 6.48
C MET A 366 4.16 -1.29 7.63
N HIS A 367 5.40 -0.86 7.88
CA HIS A 367 6.22 -1.39 8.98
C HIS A 367 5.69 -0.91 10.34
N GLU A 368 5.31 0.36 10.45
CA GLU A 368 4.83 0.94 11.70
C GLU A 368 3.42 0.47 12.08
N LEU A 369 2.51 0.32 11.11
CA LEU A 369 1.20 -0.29 11.34
C LEU A 369 1.35 -1.70 11.89
N ARG A 370 2.26 -2.50 11.32
CA ARG A 370 2.56 -3.86 11.80
C ARG A 370 3.18 -3.84 13.19
N ARG A 371 4.20 -3.01 13.41
CA ARG A 371 4.90 -2.90 14.71
C ARG A 371 3.95 -2.54 15.85
N ARG A 372 2.99 -1.63 15.58
CA ARG A 372 1.97 -1.20 16.56
C ARG A 372 0.70 -2.06 16.54
N ASN A 373 0.60 -3.03 15.63
CA ASN A 373 -0.60 -3.83 15.40
C ASN A 373 -1.87 -2.98 15.16
N LEU A 374 -1.72 -1.90 14.39
CA LEU A 374 -2.79 -0.98 13.99
C LEU A 374 -3.35 -1.38 12.63
N LYS A 375 -4.53 -0.86 12.26
CA LYS A 375 -5.28 -1.31 11.09
C LYS A 375 -5.08 -0.40 9.88
N TYR A 376 -5.40 0.89 9.98
CA TYR A 376 -5.41 1.78 8.81
C TYR A 376 -4.33 2.85 8.88
N GLY A 377 -3.60 3.01 7.77
CA GLY A 377 -2.62 4.07 7.58
C GLY A 377 -2.93 4.92 6.35
N LEU A 378 -2.79 6.24 6.48
CA LEU A 378 -2.94 7.20 5.39
C LEU A 378 -1.60 7.84 5.05
N GLY A 379 -1.09 7.66 3.84
CA GLY A 379 0.07 8.38 3.34
C GLY A 379 -0.34 9.48 2.36
N SER A 380 0.29 10.65 2.43
CA SER A 380 0.02 11.76 1.50
C SER A 380 1.23 12.67 1.27
N ALA A 381 1.25 13.34 0.13
CA ALA A 381 2.28 14.34 -0.21
C ALA A 381 1.71 15.49 -1.05
N CYS A 382 2.26 16.69 -0.82
CA CYS A 382 2.13 17.81 -1.75
C CYS A 382 3.08 17.60 -2.93
N ILE A 383 2.80 18.24 -4.06
CA ILE A 383 3.54 18.07 -5.29
C ILE A 383 3.70 19.43 -5.96
N GLY A 384 4.94 19.79 -6.30
CA GLY A 384 5.27 21.00 -7.06
C GLY A 384 4.46 21.10 -8.35
N GLY A 385 4.13 22.33 -8.77
CA GLY A 385 3.20 22.56 -9.87
C GLY A 385 1.72 22.43 -9.49
N GLY A 386 1.38 22.31 -8.20
CA GLY A 386 0.00 22.38 -7.71
C GLY A 386 -0.75 21.07 -7.77
N GLN A 387 -0.24 20.02 -7.12
CA GLN A 387 -0.95 18.75 -6.99
C GLN A 387 -0.82 18.16 -5.59
N GLY A 388 -1.62 17.15 -5.29
CA GLY A 388 -1.48 16.30 -4.12
C GLY A 388 -1.90 14.86 -4.41
N ILE A 389 -1.36 13.95 -3.62
CA ILE A 389 -1.58 12.50 -3.74
C ILE A 389 -1.81 11.92 -2.35
N ALA A 390 -2.73 10.96 -2.24
CA ALA A 390 -3.02 10.25 -1.00
C ALA A 390 -3.30 8.76 -1.27
N MET A 391 -2.94 7.90 -0.32
CA MET A 391 -3.16 6.45 -0.36
C MET A 391 -3.50 5.91 1.03
N ILE A 392 -4.48 5.00 1.11
CA ILE A 392 -4.82 4.27 2.33
C ILE A 392 -4.32 2.84 2.24
N LEU A 393 -3.68 2.40 3.31
CA LEU A 393 -3.21 1.03 3.53
C LEU A 393 -3.99 0.40 4.67
N GLU A 394 -4.30 -0.89 4.54
CA GLU A 394 -4.86 -1.72 5.60
C GLU A 394 -3.86 -2.81 5.98
N ASN A 395 -3.50 -2.89 7.25
CA ASN A 395 -2.69 -3.96 7.81
C ASN A 395 -3.58 -5.12 8.28
N TYR A 396 -3.18 -6.34 7.94
CA TYR A 396 -3.78 -7.55 8.46
C TYR A 396 -3.03 -7.99 9.71
N SER A 397 -3.63 -7.76 10.87
CA SER A 397 -3.06 -8.23 12.13
C SER A 397 -2.96 -9.75 12.17
N LEU A 398 -2.03 -10.28 12.95
CA LEU A 398 -1.97 -11.71 13.26
C LEU A 398 -3.32 -12.21 13.82
N ASN A 399 -4.10 -11.36 14.47
CA ASN A 399 -5.47 -11.66 14.87
C ASN A 399 -6.40 -11.90 13.68
N PHE A 400 -6.26 -11.17 12.57
CA PHE A 400 -7.01 -11.49 11.34
C PHE A 400 -6.62 -12.88 10.82
N TYR A 401 -5.34 -13.22 10.76
CA TYR A 401 -4.90 -14.55 10.30
C TYR A 401 -5.23 -15.66 11.27
N LEU A 402 -5.09 -15.45 12.58
CA LEU A 402 -5.47 -16.41 13.61
C LEU A 402 -6.98 -16.55 13.68
N HIS A 403 -7.76 -15.48 13.52
CA HIS A 403 -9.22 -15.56 13.38
C HIS A 403 -9.58 -16.29 12.08
N TYR A 404 -8.97 -15.95 10.96
CA TYR A 404 -9.22 -16.60 9.68
C TYR A 404 -8.84 -18.09 9.70
N LEU A 405 -7.69 -18.45 10.28
CA LEU A 405 -7.21 -19.84 10.41
C LEU A 405 -7.88 -20.61 11.54
N SER A 406 -8.36 -19.96 12.60
CA SER A 406 -9.12 -20.62 13.69
C SER A 406 -10.60 -20.77 13.36
N GLN A 407 -11.13 -19.94 12.46
CA GLN A 407 -12.52 -19.99 12.01
C GLN A 407 -12.66 -20.67 10.64
N TRP A 408 -11.55 -21.14 10.03
CA TRP A 408 -11.61 -21.76 8.70
C TRP A 408 -10.71 -22.99 8.53
N PRO A 409 -11.29 -24.14 8.12
CA PRO A 409 -12.73 -24.46 8.15
C PRO A 409 -13.24 -24.52 9.61
N ASP A 410 -14.32 -23.78 9.87
CA ASP A 410 -15.00 -23.68 11.16
C ASP A 410 -15.54 -25.05 11.63
N GLN A 411 -15.80 -25.94 10.68
CA GLN A 411 -16.32 -27.29 10.86
C GLN A 411 -15.64 -28.25 9.87
N PHE A 412 -14.60 -28.96 10.31
CA PHE A 412 -13.95 -30.04 9.54
C PHE A 412 -14.08 -31.36 10.30
N LEU A 413 -14.84 -32.31 9.76
CA LEU A 413 -15.02 -33.63 10.34
C LEU A 413 -14.56 -34.69 9.36
N VAL A 414 -13.82 -35.67 9.86
CA VAL A 414 -13.40 -36.86 9.12
C VAL A 414 -14.11 -38.09 9.65
N ALA A 415 -14.47 -38.99 8.76
CA ALA A 415 -14.93 -40.33 9.10
C ALA A 415 -13.78 -41.31 8.82
N GLU A 416 -13.38 -42.08 9.82
CA GLU A 416 -12.33 -43.10 9.72
C GLU A 416 -12.89 -44.49 10.01
N ASN A 417 -12.30 -45.52 9.41
CA ASN A 417 -12.64 -46.90 9.73
C ASN A 417 -11.88 -47.38 11.00
N HIS A 418 -12.16 -48.60 11.45
CA HIS A 418 -11.52 -49.17 12.66
C HIS A 418 -10.00 -49.31 12.57
N ASN A 419 -9.43 -49.23 11.36
CA ASN A 419 -7.99 -49.29 11.12
C ASN A 419 -7.35 -47.90 10.97
N GLY A 420 -8.12 -46.81 11.13
CA GLY A 420 -7.67 -45.44 10.96
C GLY A 420 -7.58 -44.98 9.49
N GLU A 421 -8.17 -45.72 8.53
CA GLU A 421 -8.20 -45.27 7.14
C GLU A 421 -9.35 -44.27 6.93
N LEU A 422 -9.06 -43.18 6.21
CA LEU A 422 -10.03 -42.15 5.87
C LEU A 422 -11.14 -42.71 4.97
N MET A 423 -12.37 -42.68 5.46
CA MET A 423 -13.58 -43.08 4.73
C MET A 423 -14.21 -41.90 3.99
N GLY A 424 -14.09 -40.69 4.55
CA GLY A 424 -14.68 -39.48 3.99
C GLY A 424 -14.47 -38.27 4.89
N TYR A 425 -14.83 -37.09 4.40
CA TYR A 425 -14.75 -35.85 5.13
C TYR A 425 -15.92 -34.92 4.77
N ILE A 426 -16.20 -33.99 5.68
CA ILE A 426 -17.06 -32.84 5.42
C ILE A 426 -16.37 -31.57 5.88
N MET A 427 -16.57 -30.50 5.11
CA MET A 427 -16.11 -29.16 5.41
C MET A 427 -17.28 -28.20 5.33
N GLY A 428 -17.38 -27.31 6.31
CA GLY A 428 -18.27 -26.16 6.25
C GLY A 428 -17.86 -25.04 7.18
N LYS A 429 -18.70 -24.02 7.21
CA LYS A 429 -18.54 -22.81 8.02
C LYS A 429 -19.91 -22.35 8.52
N THR A 430 -19.93 -21.56 9.58
CA THR A 430 -21.14 -20.82 9.97
C THR A 430 -20.94 -19.35 9.61
N GLU A 431 -21.87 -18.76 8.87
CA GLU A 431 -21.75 -17.38 8.38
C GLU A 431 -23.09 -16.64 8.39
N GLY A 432 -23.02 -15.30 8.26
CA GLY A 432 -24.18 -14.41 8.39
C GLY A 432 -24.34 -13.82 9.79
N ASP A 433 -25.39 -13.02 9.96
CA ASP A 433 -25.71 -12.27 11.17
C ASP A 433 -27.24 -12.16 11.38
N GLY A 434 -27.67 -12.09 12.65
CA GLY A 434 -29.10 -12.03 12.99
C GLY A 434 -29.89 -13.24 12.51
N GLU A 435 -31.01 -13.01 11.82
CA GLU A 435 -31.88 -14.06 11.24
C GLU A 435 -31.26 -14.73 10.00
N ASN A 436 -30.16 -14.19 9.46
CA ASN A 436 -29.41 -14.78 8.34
C ASN A 436 -28.23 -15.64 8.78
N LEU A 437 -27.97 -15.81 10.08
CA LEU A 437 -26.91 -16.69 10.57
C LEU A 437 -27.23 -18.14 10.17
N HIS A 438 -26.39 -18.76 9.34
CA HIS A 438 -26.60 -20.10 8.80
C HIS A 438 -25.30 -20.93 8.74
N GLY A 439 -25.44 -22.25 8.72
CA GLY A 439 -24.34 -23.16 8.39
C GLY A 439 -24.26 -23.38 6.88
N HIS A 440 -23.05 -23.34 6.30
CA HIS A 440 -22.83 -23.59 4.88
C HIS A 440 -21.96 -24.83 4.66
N VAL A 441 -22.51 -25.85 3.98
CA VAL A 441 -21.75 -27.05 3.58
C VAL A 441 -20.91 -26.74 2.34
N THR A 442 -19.60 -26.64 2.52
CA THR A 442 -18.67 -26.33 1.44
C THR A 442 -18.30 -27.58 0.62
N ALA A 443 -18.06 -28.70 1.29
CA ALA A 443 -17.73 -29.95 0.61
C ALA A 443 -18.10 -31.15 1.49
N VAL A 444 -18.66 -32.19 0.88
CA VAL A 444 -18.80 -33.51 1.51
C VAL A 444 -18.31 -34.57 0.52
N SER A 445 -17.42 -35.45 0.95
CA SER A 445 -16.88 -36.50 0.11
C SER A 445 -16.73 -37.79 0.90
N VAL A 446 -17.14 -38.90 0.28
CA VAL A 446 -17.00 -40.25 0.83
C VAL A 446 -16.44 -41.14 -0.27
N ASP A 447 -15.39 -41.88 0.08
CA ASP A 447 -14.75 -42.86 -0.80
C ASP A 447 -15.80 -43.87 -1.30
N CYS A 448 -15.70 -44.22 -2.59
CA CYS A 448 -16.69 -45.04 -3.27
C CYS A 448 -16.97 -46.38 -2.58
N ARG A 449 -15.97 -46.96 -1.91
CA ARG A 449 -16.08 -48.22 -1.15
C ARG A 449 -17.02 -48.11 0.05
N TYR A 450 -17.18 -46.91 0.60
CA TYR A 450 -17.91 -46.66 1.85
C TYR A 450 -19.24 -45.91 1.65
N ARG A 451 -19.58 -45.49 0.43
CA ARG A 451 -20.81 -44.71 0.14
C ARG A 451 -22.12 -45.36 0.60
N ARG A 452 -22.17 -46.71 0.65
CA ARG A 452 -23.36 -47.48 1.08
C ARG A 452 -23.53 -47.56 2.61
N LEU A 453 -22.58 -47.05 3.39
CA LEU A 453 -22.62 -47.10 4.86
C LEU A 453 -23.35 -45.91 5.49
N GLY A 454 -23.87 -44.98 4.67
CA GLY A 454 -24.54 -43.78 5.16
C GLY A 454 -23.60 -42.73 5.79
N SER A 455 -22.29 -42.85 5.59
CA SER A 455 -21.29 -41.95 6.19
C SER A 455 -21.49 -40.48 5.78
N ALA A 456 -21.91 -40.21 4.55
CA ALA A 456 -22.18 -38.85 4.09
C ALA A 456 -23.32 -38.20 4.88
N VAL A 457 -24.40 -38.96 5.13
CA VAL A 457 -25.56 -38.49 5.92
C VAL A 457 -25.14 -38.17 7.35
N LYS A 458 -24.33 -39.03 7.97
CA LYS A 458 -23.82 -38.80 9.33
C LYS A 458 -22.90 -37.58 9.42
N LEU A 459 -22.03 -37.39 8.43
CA LEU A 459 -21.15 -36.22 8.37
C LEU A 459 -21.95 -34.91 8.22
N ILE A 460 -22.99 -34.92 7.37
CA ILE A 460 -23.90 -33.77 7.22
C ILE A 460 -24.67 -33.51 8.52
N ALA A 461 -25.25 -34.55 9.14
CA ALA A 461 -25.96 -34.41 10.41
C ALA A 461 -25.07 -33.86 11.55
N ALA A 462 -23.80 -34.25 11.57
CA ALA A 462 -22.84 -33.71 12.53
C ALA A 462 -22.57 -32.22 12.29
N LEU A 463 -22.53 -31.78 11.03
CA LEU A 463 -22.38 -30.37 10.67
C LEU A 463 -23.64 -29.56 11.05
N GLU A 464 -24.82 -30.14 10.85
CA GLU A 464 -26.10 -29.56 11.28
C GLU A 464 -26.13 -29.34 12.81
N ASP A 465 -25.74 -30.33 13.61
CA ASP A 465 -25.67 -30.24 15.07
C ASP A 465 -24.69 -29.15 15.55
N VAL A 466 -23.53 -29.00 14.90
CA VAL A 466 -22.60 -27.92 15.24
C VAL A 466 -23.15 -26.55 14.86
N SER A 467 -23.89 -26.46 13.75
CA SER A 467 -24.52 -25.21 13.30
C SER A 467 -25.70 -24.81 14.21
N GLU A 468 -26.48 -25.80 14.66
CA GLU A 468 -27.54 -25.62 15.65
C GLU A 468 -26.98 -25.08 16.98
N LYS A 469 -25.88 -25.65 17.47
CA LYS A 469 -25.20 -25.18 18.70
C LYS A 469 -24.70 -23.73 18.59
N LYS A 470 -24.48 -23.23 17.37
CA LYS A 470 -24.12 -21.83 17.10
C LYS A 470 -25.34 -20.92 16.91
N ASN A 471 -26.56 -21.40 17.18
CA ASN A 471 -27.83 -20.69 17.00
C ASN A 471 -28.09 -20.26 15.53
N ALA A 472 -27.63 -21.05 14.57
CA ALA A 472 -27.91 -20.80 13.16
C ALA A 472 -29.38 -21.13 12.82
N TYR A 473 -30.00 -20.32 11.95
CA TYR A 473 -31.39 -20.46 11.51
C TYR A 473 -31.61 -21.60 10.52
N TYR A 474 -30.63 -21.85 9.66
CA TYR A 474 -30.69 -22.91 8.65
C TYR A 474 -29.29 -23.41 8.31
N VAL A 475 -29.25 -24.53 7.57
CA VAL A 475 -28.05 -25.01 6.90
C VAL A 475 -28.31 -25.03 5.40
N ASP A 476 -27.40 -24.47 4.61
CA ASP A 476 -27.48 -24.47 3.16
C ASP A 476 -26.34 -25.26 2.50
N LEU A 477 -26.57 -25.64 1.25
CA LEU A 477 -25.60 -26.26 0.38
C LEU A 477 -25.92 -25.96 -1.08
N TYR A 478 -24.88 -25.92 -1.91
CA TYR A 478 -25.03 -25.85 -3.36
C TYR A 478 -24.76 -27.21 -3.98
N VAL A 479 -25.70 -27.68 -4.79
CA VAL A 479 -25.58 -28.95 -5.53
C VAL A 479 -25.80 -28.73 -7.02
N ARG A 480 -24.99 -29.39 -7.84
CA ARG A 480 -25.13 -29.40 -9.32
C ARG A 480 -26.53 -29.85 -9.72
N VAL A 481 -27.17 -29.11 -10.62
CA VAL A 481 -28.52 -29.45 -11.15
C VAL A 481 -28.53 -30.81 -11.85
N SER A 482 -27.43 -31.21 -12.49
CA SER A 482 -27.28 -32.52 -13.13
C SER A 482 -27.16 -33.69 -12.13
N ASN A 483 -26.75 -33.43 -10.88
CA ASN A 483 -26.52 -34.46 -9.89
C ASN A 483 -27.81 -34.84 -9.16
N ARG A 484 -28.75 -35.44 -9.89
CA ARG A 484 -30.07 -35.85 -9.36
C ARG A 484 -29.97 -36.75 -8.14
N LEU A 485 -28.99 -37.66 -8.11
CA LEU A 485 -28.78 -38.56 -6.97
C LEU A 485 -28.46 -37.79 -5.68
N ALA A 486 -27.60 -36.77 -5.75
CA ALA A 486 -27.29 -35.95 -4.59
C ALA A 486 -28.50 -35.09 -4.18
N VAL A 487 -29.21 -34.50 -5.15
CA VAL A 487 -30.43 -33.74 -4.89
C VAL A 487 -31.47 -34.60 -4.15
N ASP A 488 -31.73 -35.82 -4.62
CA ASP A 488 -32.68 -36.75 -3.99
C ASP A 488 -32.26 -37.13 -2.57
N ILE A 489 -30.95 -37.31 -2.34
CA ILE A 489 -30.41 -37.56 -0.99
C ILE A 489 -30.70 -36.35 -0.10
N TYR A 490 -30.40 -35.12 -0.51
CA TYR A 490 -30.63 -33.92 0.31
C TYR A 490 -32.12 -33.69 0.58
N LEU A 491 -32.99 -33.90 -0.42
CA LEU A 491 -34.45 -33.85 -0.24
C LEU A 491 -34.91 -34.86 0.82
N SER A 492 -34.38 -36.09 0.79
CA SER A 492 -34.71 -37.11 1.80
C SER A 492 -34.23 -36.77 3.21
N GLN A 493 -33.23 -35.87 3.35
CA GLN A 493 -32.69 -35.39 4.62
C GLN A 493 -33.38 -34.12 5.14
N GLY A 494 -34.42 -33.65 4.44
CA GLY A 494 -35.21 -32.48 4.83
C GLY A 494 -34.70 -31.14 4.29
N TYR A 495 -33.78 -31.14 3.32
CA TYR A 495 -33.44 -29.92 2.60
C TYR A 495 -34.55 -29.59 1.59
N ALA A 496 -34.95 -28.34 1.52
CA ALA A 496 -35.86 -27.81 0.51
C ALA A 496 -35.09 -27.02 -0.55
N LEU A 497 -35.63 -26.99 -1.77
CA LEU A 497 -35.09 -26.16 -2.83
C LEU A 497 -35.47 -24.69 -2.57
N TYR A 498 -34.48 -23.86 -2.28
CA TYR A 498 -34.68 -22.43 -2.02
C TYR A 498 -34.64 -21.60 -3.31
N ARG A 499 -33.59 -21.77 -4.15
CA ARG A 499 -33.46 -21.10 -5.45
C ARG A 499 -32.48 -21.81 -6.38
N ARG A 500 -32.41 -21.34 -7.62
CA ARG A 500 -31.41 -21.73 -8.61
C ARG A 500 -30.36 -20.64 -8.74
N VAL A 501 -29.08 -21.02 -8.75
CA VAL A 501 -27.93 -20.13 -8.95
C VAL A 501 -27.33 -20.39 -10.32
N ILE A 502 -27.36 -19.39 -11.18
CA ILE A 502 -26.99 -19.51 -12.60
C ILE A 502 -25.48 -19.42 -12.76
N GLY A 503 -24.85 -20.43 -13.36
CA GLY A 503 -23.40 -20.44 -13.60
C GLY A 503 -22.56 -20.56 -12.33
N TYR A 504 -23.06 -21.23 -11.30
CA TYR A 504 -22.34 -21.39 -10.02
C TYR A 504 -21.07 -22.23 -10.13
N TYR A 505 -21.08 -23.28 -10.95
CA TYR A 505 -19.91 -24.09 -11.21
C TYR A 505 -19.22 -23.65 -12.50
N SER A 506 -18.14 -22.89 -12.37
CA SER A 506 -17.27 -22.48 -13.47
C SER A 506 -16.09 -23.45 -13.64
N GLY A 507 -15.95 -24.04 -14.83
CA GLY A 507 -14.97 -25.07 -15.18
C GLY A 507 -15.17 -25.59 -16.61
N ASP A 508 -14.72 -26.81 -16.93
CA ASP A 508 -14.83 -27.40 -18.29
C ASP A 508 -16.27 -27.50 -18.84
N GLN A 509 -17.27 -27.43 -17.97
CA GLN A 509 -18.69 -27.27 -18.31
C GLN A 509 -19.33 -26.29 -17.31
N GLU A 510 -19.83 -25.16 -17.80
CA GLU A 510 -20.65 -24.25 -17.00
C GLU A 510 -21.94 -24.95 -16.57
N GLU A 511 -22.21 -24.92 -15.28
CA GLU A 511 -23.40 -25.55 -14.72
C GLU A 511 -24.01 -24.75 -13.58
N ASP A 512 -25.34 -24.70 -13.57
CA ASP A 512 -26.11 -24.11 -12.48
C ASP A 512 -26.08 -24.99 -11.22
N ALA A 513 -26.33 -24.35 -10.09
CA ALA A 513 -26.54 -25.02 -8.82
C ALA A 513 -27.96 -24.82 -8.29
N TYR A 514 -28.43 -25.78 -7.51
CA TYR A 514 -29.54 -25.59 -6.59
C TYR A 514 -28.98 -25.18 -5.22
N ASP A 515 -29.47 -24.04 -4.73
CA ASP A 515 -29.35 -23.61 -3.33
C ASP A 515 -30.41 -24.39 -2.54
N MET A 516 -29.96 -25.38 -1.77
CA MET A 516 -30.81 -26.23 -0.96
C MET A 516 -30.61 -25.89 0.50
N ARG A 517 -31.71 -25.70 1.24
CA ARG A 517 -31.69 -25.24 2.64
C ARG A 517 -32.48 -26.16 3.54
N LYS A 518 -32.01 -26.36 4.77
CA LYS A 518 -32.72 -27.07 5.83
C LYS A 518 -32.85 -26.16 7.04
N ALA A 519 -34.08 -25.89 7.47
CA ALA A 519 -34.32 -25.06 8.65
C ALA A 519 -33.87 -25.81 9.91
N LEU A 520 -33.20 -25.08 10.80
CA LEU A 520 -32.84 -25.54 12.13
C LEU A 520 -33.92 -25.11 13.14
N PRO A 521 -33.96 -25.69 14.36
CA PRO A 521 -35.05 -25.47 15.31
C PRO A 521 -35.34 -24.02 15.70
N ILE A 522 -34.36 -23.11 15.55
CA ILE A 522 -34.52 -21.68 15.84
C ILE A 522 -35.34 -20.94 14.76
N ASP A 523 -35.40 -21.43 13.52
CA ASP A 523 -36.29 -20.89 12.48
C ASP A 523 -37.71 -21.48 12.60
N VAL A 524 -38.42 -21.04 13.64
CA VAL A 524 -39.79 -21.47 13.96
C VAL A 524 -40.77 -21.15 12.83
N THR A 525 -40.50 -20.09 12.07
CA THR A 525 -41.36 -19.62 10.97
C THR A 525 -41.09 -20.30 9.63
N GLN A 526 -39.98 -21.04 9.52
CA GLN A 526 -39.47 -21.63 8.29
C GLN A 526 -39.35 -20.63 7.13
N GLN A 527 -39.12 -19.34 7.43
CA GLN A 527 -38.97 -18.33 6.38
C GLN A 527 -37.75 -18.60 5.50
N SER A 528 -36.71 -19.25 6.05
CA SER A 528 -35.51 -19.63 5.31
C SER A 528 -35.77 -20.68 4.20
N LEU A 529 -36.91 -21.37 4.24
CA LEU A 529 -37.30 -22.41 3.28
C LEU A 529 -38.26 -21.91 2.19
N VAL A 530 -38.75 -20.67 2.29
CA VAL A 530 -39.70 -20.12 1.32
C VAL A 530 -38.99 -19.94 -0.02
N THR A 531 -39.29 -20.82 -0.99
CA THR A 531 -38.66 -20.83 -2.31
C THR A 531 -38.72 -19.45 -2.97
N SER A 532 -37.55 -18.88 -3.24
CA SER A 532 -37.43 -17.65 -4.02
C SER A 532 -37.70 -17.94 -5.49
N LYS A 533 -38.66 -17.24 -6.09
CA LYS A 533 -38.96 -17.35 -7.54
C LYS A 533 -37.87 -16.74 -8.42
N ARG A 534 -36.90 -16.03 -7.84
CA ARG A 534 -35.81 -15.34 -8.56
C ARG A 534 -34.57 -16.23 -8.59
N SER A 535 -34.12 -16.57 -9.79
CA SER A 535 -32.77 -17.11 -9.99
C SER A 535 -31.75 -15.99 -9.90
N VAL A 536 -30.55 -16.29 -9.40
CA VAL A 536 -29.50 -15.30 -9.12
C VAL A 536 -28.15 -15.75 -9.67
N HIS A 537 -27.26 -14.82 -10.00
CA HIS A 537 -25.85 -15.15 -10.27
C HIS A 537 -25.03 -15.27 -8.98
N PRO A 538 -23.87 -15.96 -9.00
CA PRO A 538 -22.99 -16.09 -7.84
C PRO A 538 -22.62 -14.75 -7.19
N ASP A 539 -22.45 -13.70 -7.99
CA ASP A 539 -22.10 -12.36 -7.53
C ASP A 539 -23.25 -11.67 -6.74
N GLU A 540 -24.47 -12.20 -6.84
CA GLU A 540 -25.66 -11.76 -6.10
C GLU A 540 -25.87 -12.57 -4.80
N LEU A 541 -25.03 -13.56 -4.51
CA LEU A 541 -25.01 -14.31 -3.25
C LEU A 541 -24.29 -13.48 -2.18
N VAL A 542 -24.93 -12.41 -1.71
CA VAL A 542 -24.46 -11.66 -0.53
C VAL A 542 -25.08 -12.31 0.73
N PRO A 543 -24.33 -12.47 1.84
CA PRO A 543 -24.88 -12.89 3.13
C PRO A 543 -26.02 -11.99 3.62
#